data_AF-A0A8X6IHI7-F1
#
_entry.id   AF-A0A8X6IHI7-F1
#
_cell.length_a   1.000
_cell.length_b   1.000
_cell.length_c   1.000
_cell.angle_alpha   90.00
_cell.angle_beta   90.00
_cell.angle_gamma   90.00
#
_symmetry.space_group_name_H-M   'P 1'
#
loop_
_entity.id
_entity.type
_entity.pdbx_description
1 polymer ?
#
loop_
_entity_poly.entity_id
_entity_poly.type
_entity_poly.pdbx_seq_one_letter_code
_entity_poly.pdbx_strand_id
1 'polypeptide(L)'
;MESLKENLKESVVKTEKGSVVKTEKEAFEDEFFRIVPTRYKEKAKIVFQFLKLQESFSWNSDGEIIYKNTVIPRSNIAFLVNDFLRNRKSAPEGRYVFLRALNDVNLPKHLDVNEKLYQNNKIIKKPIMYARRNAWLKL
;
A
#
# COMPACT_ATOMS: atom_id res chain seq x y z
N MET A 1 -5.55 7.17 46.63
CA MET A 1 -4.60 7.67 45.60
C MET A 1 -3.67 6.50 45.34
N GLU A 2 -4.03 5.52 44.51
CA GLU A 2 -3.95 5.59 43.05
C GLU A 2 -4.97 4.64 42.41
N SER A 3 -5.98 5.24 41.80
CA SER A 3 -6.75 4.64 40.71
C SER A 3 -6.10 5.10 39.40
N LEU A 4 -6.30 4.35 38.30
CA LEU A 4 -5.94 4.66 36.90
C LEU A 4 -4.74 3.90 36.30
N LYS A 5 -4.66 2.57 36.43
CA LYS A 5 -3.93 1.75 35.44
C LYS A 5 -4.61 0.42 35.16
N GLU A 6 -5.86 0.45 34.69
CA GLU A 6 -6.42 -0.70 33.94
C GLU A 6 -7.72 -0.29 33.24
N ASN A 7 -7.59 0.36 32.09
CA ASN A 7 -8.72 0.54 31.19
C ASN A 7 -8.22 0.81 29.76
N LEU A 8 -7.63 -0.22 29.16
CA LEU A 8 -7.71 -0.40 27.71
C LEU A 8 -8.42 -1.74 27.51
N LYS A 9 -9.74 -1.64 27.37
CA LYS A 9 -10.66 -2.72 27.08
C LYS A 9 -10.30 -3.31 25.71
N GLU A 10 -9.49 -4.36 25.71
CA GLU A 10 -9.54 -5.36 24.66
C GLU A 10 -10.92 -6.03 24.77
N SER A 11 -11.79 -5.76 23.80
CA SER A 11 -13.09 -6.39 23.70
C SER A 11 -12.91 -7.86 23.35
N VAL A 12 -12.68 -8.69 24.37
CA VAL A 12 -12.65 -10.15 24.25
C VAL A 12 -14.08 -10.62 24.01
N VAL A 13 -14.44 -10.82 22.75
CA VAL A 13 -15.63 -11.59 22.37
C VAL A 13 -15.29 -13.07 22.57
N LYS A 14 -15.77 -13.64 23.67
CA LYS A 14 -15.78 -15.09 23.89
C LYS A 14 -16.92 -15.70 23.09
N THR A 15 -16.59 -16.59 22.17
CA THR A 15 -17.49 -17.66 21.73
C THR A 15 -16.72 -18.97 21.59
N GLU A 16 -17.28 -20.00 22.21
CA GLU A 16 -16.73 -21.32 22.41
C GLU A 16 -16.77 -22.16 21.13
N LYS A 17 -15.60 -22.68 20.72
CA LYS A 17 -15.33 -23.98 20.05
C LYS A 17 -14.05 -23.88 19.22
N GLY A 18 -12.93 -24.32 19.79
CA GLY A 18 -11.80 -24.92 19.06
C GLY A 18 -11.20 -24.19 17.83
N SER A 19 -11.45 -22.90 17.62
CA SER A 19 -10.80 -22.13 16.56
C SER A 19 -9.56 -21.48 17.14
N VAL A 20 -8.39 -21.77 16.56
CA VAL A 20 -7.18 -20.94 16.75
C VAL A 20 -7.60 -19.50 16.45
N VAL A 21 -7.69 -18.67 17.51
CA VAL A 21 -8.05 -17.26 17.38
C VAL A 21 -6.86 -16.59 16.72
N LYS A 22 -6.90 -16.52 15.39
CA LYS A 22 -5.92 -15.76 14.63
C LYS A 22 -6.09 -14.30 15.02
N THR A 23 -4.98 -13.66 15.35
CA THR A 23 -5.00 -12.21 15.60
C THR A 23 -5.39 -11.50 14.30
N GLU A 24 -6.09 -10.36 14.37
CA GLU A 24 -6.48 -9.58 13.17
C GLU A 24 -5.29 -9.34 12.22
N LYS A 25 -4.10 -9.12 12.80
CA LYS A 25 -2.84 -8.99 12.08
C LYS A 25 -2.45 -10.23 11.28
N GLU A 26 -2.64 -11.42 11.84
CA GLU A 26 -2.34 -12.70 11.16
C GLU A 26 -3.35 -12.97 10.04
N ALA A 27 -4.63 -12.64 10.27
CA ALA A 27 -5.66 -12.75 9.24
C ALA A 27 -5.36 -11.84 8.03
N PHE A 28 -4.91 -10.62 8.28
CA PHE A 28 -4.50 -9.70 7.22
C PHE A 28 -3.28 -10.21 6.42
N GLU A 29 -2.27 -10.73 7.11
CA GLU A 29 -1.08 -11.29 6.45
C GLU A 29 -1.43 -12.47 5.55
N ASP A 30 -2.32 -13.36 5.99
CA ASP A 30 -2.80 -14.48 5.18
C ASP A 30 -3.51 -13.99 3.91
N GLU A 31 -4.38 -12.97 4.02
CA GLU A 31 -5.05 -12.37 2.86
C GLU A 31 -4.05 -11.70 1.91
N PHE A 32 -3.10 -10.95 2.45
CA PHE A 32 -2.02 -10.32 1.68
C PHE A 32 -1.27 -11.35 0.84
N PHE A 33 -0.84 -12.46 1.44
CA PHE A 33 -0.10 -13.51 0.74
C PHE A 33 -0.99 -14.36 -0.18
N ARG A 34 -2.32 -14.31 -0.04
CA ARG A 34 -3.27 -14.92 -0.99
C ARG A 34 -3.33 -14.14 -2.30
N ILE A 35 -3.23 -12.80 -2.25
CA ILE A 35 -3.31 -11.90 -3.42
C ILE A 35 -2.04 -11.96 -4.28
N VAL A 36 -0.89 -12.21 -3.66
CA VAL A 36 0.41 -12.28 -4.33
C VAL A 36 0.59 -13.66 -5.00
N PRO A 37 0.91 -13.73 -6.31
CA PRO A 37 1.17 -15.00 -6.98
C PRO A 37 2.36 -15.75 -6.38
N THR A 38 2.32 -17.08 -6.37
CA THR A 38 3.32 -17.96 -5.74
C THR A 38 4.77 -17.61 -6.09
N ARG A 39 5.04 -17.31 -7.37
CA ARG A 39 6.38 -16.92 -7.86
C ARG A 39 6.97 -15.69 -7.14
N TYR A 40 6.14 -14.81 -6.62
CA TYR A 40 6.56 -13.55 -6.01
C TYR A 40 6.41 -13.54 -4.48
N LYS A 41 5.91 -14.61 -3.86
CA LYS A 41 5.61 -14.63 -2.42
C LYS A 41 6.83 -14.35 -1.55
N GLU A 42 7.99 -14.93 -1.88
CA GLU A 42 9.23 -14.70 -1.12
C GLU A 42 9.67 -13.24 -1.20
N LYS A 43 9.71 -12.66 -2.40
CA LYS A 43 10.05 -11.25 -2.57
C LYS A 43 9.04 -10.33 -1.90
N ALA A 44 7.74 -10.63 -2.03
CA ALA A 44 6.69 -9.87 -1.36
C ALA A 44 6.82 -9.93 0.15
N LYS A 45 7.19 -11.08 0.72
CA LYS A 45 7.45 -11.22 2.16
C LYS A 45 8.59 -10.32 2.60
N ILE A 46 9.70 -10.29 1.85
CA ILE A 46 10.85 -9.44 2.18
C ILE A 46 10.47 -7.96 2.09
N VAL A 47 9.80 -7.53 1.01
CA VAL A 47 9.33 -6.15 0.86
C VAL A 47 8.36 -5.77 1.98
N PHE A 48 7.40 -6.64 2.30
CA PHE A 48 6.42 -6.41 3.35
C PHE A 48 7.07 -6.30 4.73
N GLN A 49 8.00 -7.20 5.06
CA GLN A 49 8.77 -7.12 6.30
C GLN A 49 9.62 -5.85 6.37
N PHE A 50 10.27 -5.48 5.27
CA PHE A 50 11.04 -4.24 5.19
C PHE A 50 10.17 -3.01 5.46
N LEU A 51 8.98 -2.95 4.87
CA LEU A 51 8.04 -1.84 5.06
C LEU A 51 7.53 -1.73 6.50
N LYS A 52 7.32 -2.86 7.20
CA LYS A 52 6.94 -2.86 8.63
C LYS A 52 7.96 -2.19 9.54
N LEU A 53 9.22 -2.16 9.14
CA LEU A 53 10.30 -1.56 9.91
C LEU A 53 10.40 -0.05 9.72
N GLN A 54 9.67 0.53 8.76
CA GLN A 54 9.76 1.94 8.41
C GLN A 54 8.77 2.75 9.25
N GLU A 55 9.26 3.78 9.95
CA GLU A 55 8.40 4.66 10.75
C GLU A 55 7.51 5.55 9.88
N SER A 56 8.00 5.93 8.70
CA SER A 56 7.31 6.85 7.79
C SER A 56 6.22 6.18 6.94
N PHE A 57 6.09 4.85 7.03
CA PHE A 57 5.18 4.05 6.22
C PHE A 57 4.49 2.98 7.05
N SER A 58 3.16 3.01 7.10
CA SER A 58 2.34 2.01 7.73
C SER A 58 1.04 1.80 6.94
N TRP A 59 0.10 1.04 7.46
CA TRP A 59 -1.23 0.85 6.88
C TRP A 59 -2.26 0.61 7.98
N ASN A 60 -3.53 0.91 7.70
CA ASN A 60 -4.64 0.63 8.61
C ASN A 60 -5.13 -0.82 8.49
N SER A 61 -6.15 -1.19 9.27
CA SER A 61 -6.81 -2.50 9.25
C SER A 61 -7.33 -2.90 7.86
N ASP A 62 -7.75 -1.91 7.07
CA ASP A 62 -8.34 -2.12 5.74
C ASP A 62 -7.26 -2.28 4.65
N GLY A 63 -5.98 -2.16 5.03
CA GLY A 63 -4.83 -2.23 4.15
C GLY A 63 -4.54 -0.95 3.38
N GLU A 64 -5.23 0.15 3.67
CA GLU A 64 -4.92 1.47 3.10
C GLU A 64 -3.58 1.96 3.66
N ILE A 65 -2.72 2.46 2.78
CA ILE A 65 -1.39 2.93 3.18
C ILE A 65 -1.50 4.26 3.93
N ILE A 66 -0.69 4.39 4.97
CA ILE A 66 -0.46 5.62 5.73
C ILE A 66 0.98 6.02 5.48
N TYR A 67 1.20 7.17 4.85
CA TYR A 67 2.53 7.64 4.51
C TYR A 67 2.72 9.07 5.00
N LYS A 68 3.76 9.30 5.80
CA LYS A 68 4.01 10.58 6.50
C LYS A 68 2.74 11.12 7.18
N ASN A 69 2.11 10.25 7.99
CA ASN A 69 0.88 10.52 8.74
C ASN A 69 -0.34 10.89 7.89
N THR A 70 -0.31 10.64 6.58
CA THR A 70 -1.43 10.87 5.67
C THR A 70 -1.96 9.53 5.17
N VAL A 71 -3.25 9.28 5.41
CA VAL A 71 -3.96 8.12 4.86
C VAL A 71 -4.16 8.33 3.35
N ILE A 72 -3.85 7.32 2.55
CA ILE A 72 -4.12 7.33 1.11
C ILE A 72 -5.39 6.50 0.86
N PRO A 73 -6.54 7.16 0.67
CA PRO A 73 -7.81 6.46 0.59
C PRO A 73 -7.87 5.55 -0.64
N ARG A 74 -8.65 4.46 -0.53
CA ARG A 74 -8.89 3.48 -1.60
C ARG A 74 -7.64 2.75 -2.07
N SER A 75 -6.54 2.88 -1.34
CA SER A 75 -5.32 2.12 -1.59
C SER A 75 -5.39 0.76 -0.89
N ASN A 76 -4.57 -0.19 -1.34
CA ASN A 76 -4.43 -1.46 -0.64
C ASN A 76 -3.00 -1.96 -0.79
N ILE A 77 -2.29 -2.18 0.32
CA ILE A 77 -0.89 -2.57 0.36
C ILE A 77 -0.63 -3.90 -0.37
N ALA A 78 -1.55 -4.87 -0.32
CA ALA A 78 -1.42 -6.13 -1.03
C ALA A 78 -1.44 -5.93 -2.55
N PHE A 79 -2.35 -5.09 -3.05
CA PHE A 79 -2.38 -4.75 -4.48
C PHE A 79 -1.19 -3.91 -4.90
N LEU A 80 -0.72 -2.99 -4.05
CA LEU A 80 0.44 -2.15 -4.33
C LEU A 80 1.74 -2.96 -4.42
N VAL A 81 1.99 -3.86 -3.46
CA VAL A 81 3.17 -4.75 -3.50
C VAL A 81 3.09 -5.69 -4.70
N ASN A 82 1.91 -6.26 -4.97
CA ASN A 82 1.71 -7.12 -6.14
C ASN A 82 1.92 -6.37 -7.47
N ASP A 83 1.45 -5.11 -7.58
CA ASP A 83 1.69 -4.27 -8.75
C ASP A 83 3.16 -3.91 -8.90
N PHE A 84 3.83 -3.55 -7.81
CA PHE A 84 5.26 -3.24 -7.79
C PHE A 84 6.11 -4.41 -8.32
N LEU A 85 5.84 -5.63 -7.86
CA LEU A 85 6.60 -6.81 -8.26
C LEU A 85 6.31 -7.28 -9.70
N ARG A 86 5.11 -6.97 -10.23
CA ARG A 86 4.69 -7.44 -11.56
C ARG A 86 4.74 -6.37 -12.64
N ASN A 87 4.86 -5.10 -12.25
CA ASN A 87 4.75 -3.93 -13.11
C ASN A 87 3.56 -4.02 -14.08
N ARG A 88 2.33 -4.06 -13.55
CA ARG A 88 1.15 -4.17 -14.43
C ARG A 88 0.88 -2.84 -15.13
N LYS A 89 0.22 -2.91 -16.29
CA LYS A 89 -0.24 -1.73 -17.04
C LYS A 89 -1.33 -0.96 -16.28
N SER A 90 -2.24 -1.69 -15.63
CA SER A 90 -3.27 -1.10 -14.77
C SER A 90 -2.72 -0.95 -13.36
N ALA A 91 -2.51 0.30 -12.95
CA ALA A 91 -2.05 0.67 -11.62
C ALA A 91 -3.21 0.66 -10.62
N PRO A 92 -3.02 0.12 -9.41
CA PRO A 92 -3.95 0.36 -8.31
C PRO A 92 -3.86 1.81 -7.80
N GLU A 93 -4.88 2.25 -7.08
CA GLU A 93 -4.87 3.54 -6.40
C GLU A 93 -3.72 3.63 -5.40
N GLY A 94 -3.10 4.80 -5.32
CA GLY A 94 -1.95 5.03 -4.44
C GLY A 94 -0.60 4.55 -4.99
N ARG A 95 -0.52 3.97 -6.21
CA ARG A 95 0.75 3.49 -6.81
C ARG A 95 1.88 4.51 -6.75
N TYR A 96 1.63 5.75 -7.18
CA TYR A 96 2.68 6.77 -7.21
C TYR A 96 3.14 7.20 -5.81
N VAL A 97 2.22 7.24 -4.85
CA VAL A 97 2.56 7.53 -3.45
C VAL A 97 3.38 6.38 -2.87
N PHE A 98 2.99 5.14 -3.16
CA PHE A 98 3.74 3.95 -2.76
C PHE A 98 5.15 3.92 -3.35
N LEU A 99 5.32 4.18 -4.65
CA LEU A 99 6.65 4.26 -5.28
C LEU A 99 7.51 5.39 -4.69
N ARG A 100 6.90 6.53 -4.37
CA ARG A 100 7.60 7.62 -3.66
C ARG A 100 8.02 7.18 -2.27
N ALA A 101 7.14 6.51 -1.53
CA ALA A 101 7.46 5.98 -0.21
C ALA A 101 8.63 5.00 -0.27
N LEU A 102 8.64 4.06 -1.22
CA LEU A 102 9.73 3.12 -1.46
C LEU A 102 11.07 3.82 -1.74
N ASN A 103 11.04 4.92 -2.49
CA ASN A 103 12.24 5.72 -2.76
C ASN A 103 12.73 6.44 -1.49
N ASP A 104 11.82 7.04 -0.74
CA ASP A 104 12.14 7.77 0.49
C ASP A 104 12.74 6.87 1.58
N VAL A 105 12.29 5.61 1.67
CA VAL A 105 12.83 4.62 2.62
C VAL A 105 14.08 3.90 2.10
N ASN A 106 14.60 4.32 0.93
CA ASN A 106 15.77 3.71 0.27
C ASN A 106 15.64 2.19 0.12
N LEU A 107 14.59 1.72 -0.56
CA LEU A 107 14.39 0.29 -0.81
C LEU A 107 15.66 -0.35 -1.41
N PRO A 108 16.17 -1.45 -0.83
CA PRO A 108 17.35 -2.13 -1.35
C PRO A 108 17.18 -2.51 -2.83
N LYS A 109 18.19 -2.18 -3.66
CA LYS A 109 18.15 -2.37 -5.12
C LYS A 109 17.87 -3.82 -5.56
N HIS A 110 18.28 -4.82 -4.78
CA HIS A 110 18.02 -6.23 -5.12
C HIS A 110 16.53 -6.63 -4.95
N LEU A 111 15.75 -5.86 -4.19
CA LEU A 111 14.30 -6.00 -4.06
C LEU A 111 13.55 -5.21 -5.13
N ASP A 112 14.23 -4.25 -5.75
CA ASP A 112 13.69 -3.52 -6.88
C ASP A 112 13.61 -4.45 -8.11
N VAL A 113 12.38 -4.79 -8.48
CA VAL A 113 12.14 -5.64 -9.66
C VAL A 113 12.28 -4.84 -10.94
N ASN A 114 12.26 -3.50 -10.89
CA ASN A 114 12.25 -2.68 -12.08
C ASN A 114 12.79 -1.25 -11.82
N GLU A 115 14.09 -1.08 -12.07
CA GLU A 115 14.85 0.18 -11.91
C GLU A 115 14.21 1.39 -12.62
N LYS A 116 13.38 1.13 -13.65
CA LYS A 116 12.68 2.15 -14.45
C LYS A 116 11.41 2.72 -13.80
N LEU A 117 10.89 2.11 -12.73
CA LEU A 117 9.64 2.58 -12.09
C LEU A 117 9.81 3.91 -11.36
N TYR A 118 11.00 4.18 -10.83
CA TYR A 118 11.32 5.40 -10.07
C TYR A 118 11.63 6.61 -10.97
N GLN A 119 12.00 6.35 -12.23
CA GLN A 119 12.48 7.39 -13.15
C GLN A 119 11.36 8.27 -13.72
N ASN A 120 10.09 7.87 -13.55
CA ASN A 120 8.91 8.58 -14.07
C ASN A 120 8.09 9.30 -13.00
N ASN A 121 8.73 9.80 -11.94
CA ASN A 121 8.16 10.89 -11.12
C ASN A 121 8.17 12.26 -11.84
N LYS A 122 8.44 12.29 -13.16
CA LYS A 122 8.05 13.44 -13.98
C LYS A 122 6.54 13.51 -13.96
N ILE A 123 6.01 14.47 -13.20
CA ILE A 123 4.61 14.90 -13.24
C ILE A 123 4.25 15.01 -14.73
N ILE A 124 3.53 14.03 -15.28
CA ILE A 124 2.88 14.22 -16.56
C ILE A 124 1.79 15.22 -16.23
N LYS A 125 2.09 16.51 -16.36
CA LYS A 125 1.07 17.54 -16.47
C LYS A 125 0.24 17.07 -17.65
N LYS A 126 -0.93 16.48 -17.40
CA LYS A 126 -1.89 16.24 -18.48
C LYS A 126 -2.00 17.60 -19.19
N PRO A 127 -1.68 17.72 -20.48
CA PRO A 127 -1.88 19.00 -21.15
C PRO A 127 -3.35 19.35 -20.89
N ILE A 128 -3.58 20.54 -20.31
CA ILE A 128 -4.91 21.11 -20.25
C ILE A 128 -5.28 21.28 -21.72
N MET A 129 -5.99 20.29 -22.26
CA MET A 129 -6.47 20.33 -23.62
C MET A 129 -7.57 21.38 -23.58
N TYR A 130 -7.23 22.63 -23.85
CA TYR A 130 -8.25 23.57 -24.28
C TYR A 130 -8.91 22.88 -25.47
N ALA A 131 -10.18 22.52 -25.33
CA ALA A 131 -10.99 22.19 -26.48
C ALA A 131 -10.77 23.36 -27.43
N ARG A 132 -10.06 23.12 -28.55
CA ARG A 132 -10.08 24.05 -29.67
C ARG A 132 -11.53 24.05 -30.10
N ARG A 133 -12.31 24.98 -29.55
CA ARG A 133 -13.56 25.43 -30.15
C ARG A 133 -13.13 25.96 -31.51
N ASN A 134 -13.20 25.05 -32.47
CA ASN A 134 -13.16 25.30 -33.88
C ASN A 134 -14.19 26.40 -34.16
N ALA A 135 -13.72 27.64 -34.16
CA ALA A 135 -14.46 28.81 -34.61
C ALA A 135 -14.52 28.78 -36.15
N TRP A 136 -15.15 27.75 -36.71
CA TRP A 136 -15.44 27.62 -38.13
C TRP A 136 -16.90 27.98 -38.40
N LEU A 137 -17.28 29.20 -38.01
CA LEU A 137 -18.50 29.86 -38.46
C LEU A 137 -18.25 31.38 -38.48
N LYS A 138 -17.48 31.85 -39.46
CA LYS A 138 -17.63 33.18 -40.08
C LYS A 138 -16.90 33.17 -41.42
N LEU A 139 -17.66 33.02 -42.50
CA LEU A 139 -17.57 33.79 -43.74
C LEU A 139 -18.98 33.80 -44.35
#